data_AF-A0A2G8SSG8-F1
#
_entry.id   AF-A0A2G8SSG8-F1
#
_cell.length_a   1.000
_cell.length_b   1.000
_cell.length_c   1.000
_cell.angle_alpha   90.00
_cell.angle_beta   90.00
_cell.angle_gamma   90.00
#
_symmetry.space_group_name_H-M   'P 1'
#
loop_
_entity.id
_entity.type
_entity.pdbx_description
1 polymer ?
#
loop_
_entity_poly.entity_id
_entity_poly.type
_entity_poly.pdbx_seq_one_letter_code
_entity_poly.pdbx_strand_id
1 'polypeptide(L)'
;MEAAAKSNLKKVSLELGGKSPQIVFESADLDQAANYVALGILFNTGQDCTAGSRLFVQDTIYDKFIQTVVQKFKQLNVGDGFDEETGAGPVVSKMQYDKIFSYIEAGKQAGAKCVLGGEKRPGKGYFVDPTIFVDVKPDMKIVRDEIFGPVLAVAKFTTEEEAIRLANDTSYGLGAGLHSSACIFIMV
;
A
#
# COMPACT_ATOMS: atom_id res chain seq x y z
N MET A 1 3.54 -25.69 5.81
CA MET A 1 3.17 -26.60 6.92
C MET A 1 2.97 -28.05 6.46
N GLU A 2 2.29 -28.29 5.34
CA GLU A 2 1.97 -29.64 4.85
C GLU A 2 3.19 -30.58 4.74
N ALA A 3 4.29 -30.12 4.15
CA ALA A 3 5.50 -30.93 4.01
C ALA A 3 6.09 -31.36 5.38
N ALA A 4 6.11 -30.47 6.37
CA ALA A 4 6.55 -30.80 7.73
C ALA A 4 5.58 -31.81 8.38
N ALA A 5 4.27 -31.62 8.21
CA ALA A 5 3.24 -32.52 8.73
C ALA A 5 3.33 -33.93 8.13
N LYS A 6 3.57 -34.04 6.82
CA LYS A 6 3.65 -35.31 6.10
C LYS A 6 4.99 -36.04 6.24
N SER A 7 6.06 -35.35 6.63
CA SER A 7 7.41 -35.95 6.69
C SER A 7 7.87 -36.28 8.10
N ASN A 8 7.98 -35.28 8.99
CA ASN A 8 8.72 -35.44 10.25
C ASN A 8 8.16 -34.64 11.43
N LEU A 9 6.99 -34.02 11.28
CA LEU A 9 6.30 -33.24 12.33
C LEU A 9 7.18 -32.15 12.98
N LYS A 10 8.17 -31.63 12.25
CA LYS A 10 8.97 -30.50 12.74
C LYS A 10 8.08 -29.28 12.97
N LYS A 11 8.32 -28.59 14.08
CA LYS A 11 7.71 -27.28 14.35
C LYS A 11 8.14 -26.29 13.26
N VAL A 12 7.20 -25.48 12.79
CA VAL A 12 7.43 -24.46 11.77
C VAL A 12 6.78 -23.14 12.19
N SER A 13 7.42 -22.02 11.86
CA SER A 13 6.87 -20.67 11.97
C SER A 13 6.89 -20.04 10.57
N LEU A 14 5.85 -19.29 10.19
CA LEU A 14 5.66 -18.74 8.85
C LEU A 14 5.15 -17.30 8.92
N GLU A 15 5.84 -16.39 8.24
CA GLU A 15 5.43 -15.00 8.00
C GLU A 15 5.25 -14.86 6.48
N LEU A 16 4.01 -14.73 6.00
CA LEU A 16 3.65 -15.00 4.60
C LEU A 16 3.12 -13.77 3.84
N GLY A 17 3.61 -12.59 4.21
CA GLY A 17 3.23 -11.32 3.56
C GLY A 17 1.90 -10.76 4.06
N GLY A 18 1.49 -9.64 3.46
CA GLY A 18 0.40 -8.83 3.97
C GLY A 18 -0.39 -8.08 2.89
N LYS A 19 -1.58 -7.63 3.29
CA LYS A 19 -2.33 -6.59 2.59
C LYS A 19 -2.73 -5.50 3.58
N SER A 20 -1.73 -4.92 4.22
CA SER A 20 -1.90 -4.10 5.42
C SER A 20 -2.77 -2.86 5.14
N PRO A 21 -3.83 -2.63 5.93
CA PRO A 21 -4.63 -1.42 5.85
C PRO A 21 -3.97 -0.25 6.58
N GLN A 22 -4.18 0.95 6.07
CA GLN A 22 -3.96 2.22 6.74
C GLN A 22 -5.31 2.94 6.80
N ILE A 23 -5.83 3.21 8.00
CA ILE A 23 -7.15 3.81 8.20
C ILE A 23 -6.95 5.23 8.71
N VAL A 24 -7.55 6.21 8.04
CA VAL A 24 -7.44 7.64 8.39
C VAL A 24 -8.83 8.20 8.67
N PHE A 25 -9.07 8.52 9.95
CA PHE A 25 -10.27 9.23 10.39
C PHE A 25 -10.10 10.74 10.25
N GLU A 26 -11.21 11.45 10.16
CA GLU A 26 -11.26 12.92 10.05
C GLU A 26 -10.64 13.64 11.26
N SER A 27 -10.60 12.96 12.40
CA SER A 27 -10.02 13.46 13.64
C SER A 27 -8.49 13.44 13.65
N ALA A 28 -7.85 12.80 12.68
CA ALA A 28 -6.40 12.67 12.60
C ALA A 28 -5.72 14.02 12.28
N ASP A 29 -4.45 14.15 12.68
CA ASP A 29 -3.56 15.13 12.06
C ASP A 29 -3.32 14.70 10.61
N LEU A 30 -3.92 15.42 9.66
CA LEU A 30 -3.90 15.03 8.26
C LEU A 30 -2.53 15.17 7.59
N ASP A 31 -1.67 16.10 8.01
CA ASP A 31 -0.33 16.19 7.42
C ASP A 31 0.53 15.05 7.94
N GLN A 32 0.48 14.81 9.25
CA GLN A 32 1.21 13.71 9.87
C GLN A 32 0.74 12.35 9.36
N ALA A 33 -0.58 12.13 9.26
CA ALA A 33 -1.14 10.91 8.68
C ALA A 33 -0.70 10.72 7.23
N ALA A 34 -0.66 11.78 6.40
CA ALA A 34 -0.16 11.67 5.04
C ALA A 34 1.34 11.31 4.98
N ASN A 35 2.16 11.83 5.90
CA ASN A 35 3.57 11.44 6.02
C ASN A 35 3.72 9.95 6.34
N TYR A 36 2.94 9.43 7.31
CA TYR A 36 2.97 8.01 7.67
C TYR A 36 2.41 7.11 6.57
N VAL A 37 1.35 7.55 5.88
CA VAL A 37 0.80 6.84 4.72
C VAL A 37 1.85 6.68 3.63
N ALA A 38 2.56 7.76 3.30
CA ALA A 38 3.64 7.73 2.33
C ALA A 38 4.78 6.82 2.80
N LEU A 39 5.26 6.99 4.04
CA LEU A 39 6.30 6.13 4.60
C LEU A 39 5.91 4.64 4.55
N GLY A 40 4.68 4.31 4.94
CA GLY A 40 4.18 2.94 5.07
C GLY A 40 4.11 2.18 3.75
N ILE A 41 4.08 2.83 2.59
CA ILE A 41 4.06 2.16 1.28
C ILE A 41 5.29 2.46 0.42
N LEU A 42 6.02 3.52 0.71
CA LEU A 42 7.20 3.93 -0.07
C LEU A 42 8.51 3.47 0.54
N PHE A 43 8.54 3.10 1.82
CA PHE A 43 9.72 2.51 2.43
C PHE A 43 10.18 1.28 1.65
N ASN A 44 11.49 1.20 1.37
CA ASN A 44 12.10 0.16 0.54
C ASN A 44 11.41 -0.06 -0.83
N THR A 45 10.87 1.00 -1.43
CA THR A 45 10.11 0.94 -2.68
C THR A 45 8.89 0.01 -2.58
N GLY A 46 8.26 -0.05 -1.40
CA GLY A 46 7.10 -0.91 -1.10
C GLY A 46 7.41 -2.40 -1.03
N GLN A 47 8.69 -2.78 -0.99
CA GLN A 47 9.15 -4.16 -0.79
C GLN A 47 9.32 -4.43 0.71
N ASP A 48 8.22 -4.31 1.44
CA ASP A 48 8.11 -4.49 2.88
C ASP A 48 6.88 -5.37 3.16
N CYS A 49 7.04 -6.40 4.00
CA CYS A 49 5.96 -7.33 4.33
C CYS A 49 4.81 -6.65 5.07
N THR A 50 5.10 -5.56 5.79
CA THR A 50 4.10 -4.77 6.50
C THR A 50 3.55 -3.58 5.70
N ALA A 51 3.96 -3.42 4.43
CA ALA A 51 3.63 -2.26 3.61
C ALA A 51 2.12 -1.95 3.61
N GLY A 52 1.79 -0.71 3.99
CA GLY A 52 0.44 -0.16 4.08
C GLY A 52 -0.20 0.10 2.71
N SER A 53 -0.40 -0.97 1.92
CA SER A 53 -0.80 -0.89 0.51
C SER A 53 -2.30 -0.67 0.27
N ARG A 54 -3.13 -0.72 1.32
CA ARG A 54 -4.54 -0.29 1.28
C ARG A 54 -4.71 0.92 2.17
N LEU A 55 -5.21 2.02 1.61
CA LEU A 55 -5.57 3.20 2.37
C LEU A 55 -7.10 3.35 2.38
N PHE A 56 -7.66 3.46 3.57
CA PHE A 56 -9.07 3.74 3.81
C PHE A 56 -9.17 5.11 4.48
N VAL A 57 -9.94 6.02 3.87
CA VAL A 57 -10.04 7.40 4.33
C VAL A 57 -11.50 7.75 4.55
N GLN A 58 -11.81 8.40 5.67
CA GLN A 58 -13.16 8.84 5.98
C GLN A 58 -13.66 9.84 4.92
N ASP A 59 -14.90 9.67 4.48
CA ASP A 59 -15.49 10.41 3.36
C ASP A 59 -15.42 11.94 3.51
N THR A 60 -15.59 12.47 4.73
CA THR A 60 -15.56 13.91 5.05
C THR A 60 -14.23 14.60 4.73
N ILE A 61 -13.12 13.85 4.71
CA ILE A 61 -11.77 14.38 4.44
C ILE A 61 -11.15 13.86 3.15
N TYR A 62 -11.81 12.93 2.45
CA TYR A 62 -11.19 12.14 1.38
C TYR A 62 -10.48 12.99 0.33
N ASP A 63 -11.20 13.87 -0.36
CA ASP A 63 -10.65 14.58 -1.53
C ASP A 63 -9.45 15.45 -1.13
N LYS A 64 -9.54 16.15 0.01
CA LYS A 64 -8.44 16.96 0.55
C LYS A 64 -7.26 16.09 0.95
N PHE A 65 -7.50 14.96 1.62
CA PHE A 65 -6.44 14.08 2.08
C PHE A 65 -5.70 13.41 0.92
N ILE A 66 -6.41 12.96 -0.12
CA ILE A 66 -5.79 12.41 -1.34
C ILE A 66 -4.84 13.42 -1.98
N GLN A 67 -5.23 14.69 -2.06
CA GLN A 67 -4.35 15.73 -2.58
C GLN A 67 -3.06 15.84 -1.76
N THR A 68 -3.16 15.84 -0.43
CA THR A 68 -1.99 15.85 0.47
C THR A 68 -1.10 14.63 0.25
N VAL A 69 -1.67 13.42 0.21
CA VAL A 69 -0.93 12.17 -0.04
C VAL A 69 -0.20 12.21 -1.38
N VAL A 70 -0.84 12.69 -2.45
CA VAL A 70 -0.21 12.87 -3.76
C VAL A 70 0.99 13.82 -3.67
N GLN A 71 0.90 14.92 -2.91
CA GLN A 71 2.04 15.82 -2.72
C GLN A 71 3.19 15.14 -1.98
N LYS A 72 2.91 14.35 -0.93
CA LYS A 72 3.95 13.61 -0.20
C LYS A 72 4.63 12.57 -1.09
N PHE A 73 3.87 11.85 -1.92
CA PHE A 73 4.44 10.88 -2.86
C PHE A 73 5.36 11.51 -3.91
N LYS A 74 5.00 12.71 -4.40
CA LYS A 74 5.82 13.45 -5.38
C LYS A 74 7.16 13.94 -4.83
N GLN A 75 7.33 13.99 -3.51
CA GLN A 75 8.58 14.37 -2.87
C GLN A 75 9.62 13.25 -2.91
N LEU A 76 9.20 12.00 -3.15
CA LEU A 76 10.14 10.88 -3.23
C LEU A 76 10.92 10.94 -4.55
N ASN A 77 12.22 11.21 -4.45
CA ASN A 77 13.13 11.06 -5.57
C ASN A 77 13.51 9.59 -5.73
N VAL A 78 13.06 8.93 -6.80
CA VAL A 78 13.43 7.56 -7.12
C VAL A 78 14.59 7.56 -8.12
N GLY A 79 15.71 6.94 -7.76
CA GLY A 79 16.98 7.09 -8.49
C GLY A 79 18.04 6.06 -8.09
N ASP A 80 19.30 6.36 -8.43
CA ASP A 80 20.44 5.52 -8.05
C ASP A 80 20.60 5.50 -6.52
N GLY A 81 20.72 4.31 -5.92
CA GLY A 81 20.87 4.16 -4.48
C GLY A 81 22.21 4.66 -3.92
N PHE A 82 23.17 5.02 -4.79
CA PHE A 82 24.42 5.67 -4.39
C PHE A 82 24.38 7.20 -4.47
N ASP A 83 23.28 7.79 -4.98
CA ASP A 83 23.07 9.24 -5.02
C ASP A 83 22.41 9.69 -3.69
N GLU A 84 23.01 10.67 -3.02
CA GLU A 84 22.53 11.21 -1.73
C GLU A 84 21.15 11.86 -1.82
N GLU A 85 20.77 12.34 -3.01
CA GLU A 85 19.46 12.95 -3.26
C GLU A 85 18.36 11.90 -3.51
N THR A 86 18.71 10.61 -3.62
CA THR A 86 17.75 9.52 -3.86
C THR A 86 17.07 9.07 -2.57
N GLY A 87 15.74 9.11 -2.55
CA GLY A 87 14.92 8.58 -1.46
C GLY A 87 14.47 7.13 -1.64
N ALA A 88 14.52 6.59 -2.87
CA ALA A 88 14.18 5.19 -3.14
C ALA A 88 14.87 4.64 -4.40
N GLY A 89 15.26 3.36 -4.33
CA GLY A 89 15.95 2.65 -5.42
C GLY A 89 15.02 1.84 -6.33
N PRO A 90 15.57 1.03 -7.23
CA PRO A 90 14.80 0.12 -8.07
C PRO A 90 14.18 -1.02 -7.24
N VAL A 91 13.26 -1.76 -7.84
CA VAL A 91 12.80 -3.04 -7.27
C VAL A 91 13.82 -4.15 -7.54
N VAL A 92 13.78 -5.20 -6.71
CA VAL A 92 14.85 -6.20 -6.56
C VAL A 92 15.18 -6.98 -7.85
N SER A 93 14.21 -7.17 -8.75
CA SER A 93 14.41 -7.99 -9.94
C SER A 93 13.44 -7.64 -11.07
N LYS A 94 13.77 -8.10 -12.28
CA LYS A 94 12.88 -8.04 -13.45
C LYS A 94 11.54 -8.74 -13.19
N MET A 95 11.58 -9.90 -12.53
CA MET A 95 10.36 -10.65 -12.22
C MET A 95 9.41 -9.83 -11.35
N GLN A 96 9.94 -9.18 -10.32
CA GLN A 96 9.14 -8.33 -9.44
C GLN A 96 8.65 -7.08 -10.16
N TYR A 97 9.50 -6.47 -11.00
CA TYR A 97 9.13 -5.35 -11.86
C TYR A 97 7.96 -5.70 -12.80
N ASP A 98 8.07 -6.80 -13.53
CA ASP A 98 7.02 -7.28 -14.44
C ASP A 98 5.72 -7.60 -13.66
N LYS A 99 5.84 -8.24 -12.49
CA LYS A 99 4.70 -8.50 -11.59
C LYS A 99 4.00 -7.20 -11.21
N ILE A 100 4.73 -6.20 -10.71
CA ILE A 100 4.15 -4.92 -10.30
C ILE A 100 3.41 -4.25 -11.46
N PHE A 101 4.04 -4.17 -12.64
CA PHE A 101 3.37 -3.59 -13.80
C PHE A 101 2.15 -4.39 -14.26
N SER A 102 2.13 -5.71 -14.11
CA SER A 102 0.93 -6.50 -14.39
C SER A 102 -0.25 -6.14 -13.48
N TYR A 103 0.02 -5.80 -12.21
CA TYR A 103 -1.00 -5.33 -11.27
C TYR A 103 -1.47 -3.91 -11.57
N ILE A 104 -0.55 -3.01 -11.93
CA ILE A 104 -0.88 -1.64 -12.35
C ILE A 104 -1.83 -1.68 -13.55
N GLU A 105 -1.51 -2.48 -14.58
CA GLU A 105 -2.36 -2.63 -15.76
C GLU A 105 -3.71 -3.29 -15.42
N ALA A 106 -3.72 -4.30 -14.55
CA ALA A 106 -4.97 -4.90 -14.06
C ALA A 106 -5.86 -3.88 -13.31
N GLY A 107 -5.26 -2.98 -12.53
CA GLY A 107 -5.96 -1.88 -11.85
C GLY A 107 -6.62 -0.92 -12.84
N LYS A 108 -5.86 -0.47 -13.86
CA LYS A 108 -6.38 0.38 -14.94
C LYS A 108 -7.54 -0.30 -15.69
N GLN A 109 -7.37 -1.58 -16.05
CA GLN A 109 -8.39 -2.36 -16.78
C GLN A 109 -9.66 -2.61 -15.94
N ALA A 110 -9.53 -2.73 -14.63
CA ALA A 110 -10.67 -2.88 -13.72
C ALA A 110 -11.46 -1.57 -13.51
N GLY A 111 -11.00 -0.45 -14.08
CA GLY A 111 -11.62 0.86 -13.99
C GLY A 111 -11.19 1.68 -12.77
N ALA A 112 -10.11 1.30 -12.07
CA ALA A 112 -9.56 2.11 -11.00
C ALA A 112 -8.92 3.39 -11.57
N LYS A 113 -9.09 4.52 -10.87
CA LYS A 113 -8.53 5.79 -11.31
C LYS A 113 -7.09 5.93 -10.82
N CYS A 114 -6.12 5.86 -11.74
CA CYS A 114 -4.72 6.14 -11.43
C CYS A 114 -4.49 7.66 -11.39
N VAL A 115 -4.15 8.22 -10.22
CA VAL A 115 -3.96 9.68 -10.03
C VAL A 115 -2.48 10.09 -9.95
N LEU A 116 -1.58 9.12 -9.78
CA LEU A 116 -0.13 9.32 -9.76
C LEU A 116 0.56 8.04 -10.22
N GLY A 117 1.69 8.18 -10.92
CA GLY A 117 2.55 7.07 -11.33
C GLY A 117 1.87 6.17 -12.36
N GLY A 118 2.11 4.86 -12.23
CA GLY A 118 1.49 3.85 -13.10
C GLY A 118 2.11 3.73 -14.50
N GLU A 119 3.16 4.48 -14.80
CA GLU A 119 3.82 4.49 -16.11
C GLU A 119 5.25 3.95 -16.03
N LYS A 120 5.70 3.34 -17.13
CA LYS A 120 7.07 2.82 -17.22
C LYS A 120 8.03 3.96 -17.53
N ARG A 121 9.08 4.08 -16.72
CA ARG A 121 10.22 4.96 -17.03
C ARG A 121 10.98 4.45 -18.26
N PRO A 122 11.43 5.32 -19.17
CA PRO A 122 12.44 4.95 -20.16
C PRO A 122 13.80 4.74 -19.47
N GLY A 123 14.65 3.88 -20.02
CA GLY A 123 16.02 3.69 -19.55
C GLY A 123 16.33 2.29 -19.02
N LYS A 124 17.42 2.18 -18.27
CA LYS A 124 17.91 0.93 -17.68
C LYS A 124 17.51 0.82 -16.21
N GLY A 125 17.42 -0.40 -15.71
CA GLY A 125 17.05 -0.69 -14.33
C GLY A 125 15.56 -0.95 -14.14
N TYR A 126 15.21 -1.39 -12.93
CA TYR A 126 13.85 -1.83 -12.60
C TYR A 126 13.17 -0.80 -11.69
N PHE A 127 13.04 0.42 -12.17
CA PHE A 127 12.46 1.52 -11.39
C PHE A 127 10.94 1.57 -11.55
N VAL A 128 10.24 1.64 -10.42
CA VAL A 128 8.79 1.83 -10.35
C VAL A 128 8.51 3.11 -9.59
N ASP A 129 7.78 4.03 -10.21
CA ASP A 129 7.35 5.26 -9.56
C ASP A 129 6.24 5.02 -8.53
N PRO A 130 6.19 5.82 -7.45
CA PRO A 130 5.06 5.85 -6.53
C PRO A 130 3.74 5.95 -7.29
N THR A 131 2.87 4.97 -7.10
CA THR A 131 1.63 4.84 -7.84
C THR A 131 0.43 4.87 -6.90
N ILE A 132 -0.60 5.67 -7.23
CA ILE A 132 -1.82 5.79 -6.42
C ILE A 132 -3.03 5.51 -7.29
N PHE A 133 -3.82 4.52 -6.90
CA PHE A 133 -5.16 4.26 -7.42
C PHE A 133 -6.21 4.71 -6.40
N VAL A 134 -7.15 5.54 -6.83
CA VAL A 134 -8.29 6.01 -6.02
C VAL A 134 -9.58 5.40 -6.51
N ASP A 135 -10.62 5.54 -5.69
CA ASP A 135 -11.98 5.02 -5.95
C ASP A 135 -11.97 3.52 -6.29
N VAL A 136 -11.10 2.75 -5.62
CA VAL A 136 -10.94 1.31 -5.87
C VAL A 136 -12.13 0.52 -5.31
N LYS A 137 -12.50 -0.57 -5.99
CA LYS A 137 -13.55 -1.50 -5.54
C LYS A 137 -12.94 -2.71 -4.82
N PRO A 138 -13.64 -3.30 -3.83
CA PRO A 138 -13.09 -4.40 -3.03
C PRO A 138 -12.67 -5.63 -3.83
N ASP A 139 -13.28 -5.91 -4.97
CA ASP A 139 -13.01 -7.07 -5.82
C ASP A 139 -11.79 -6.92 -6.74
N MET A 140 -11.21 -5.72 -6.82
CA MET A 140 -10.05 -5.46 -7.67
C MET A 140 -8.79 -6.18 -7.16
N LYS A 141 -8.00 -6.76 -8.08
CA LYS A 141 -6.72 -7.41 -7.75
C LYS A 141 -5.77 -6.52 -6.96
N ILE A 142 -5.70 -5.23 -7.29
CA ILE A 142 -4.85 -4.25 -6.58
C ILE A 142 -5.28 -4.04 -5.12
N VAL A 143 -6.52 -4.41 -4.75
CA VAL A 143 -7.05 -4.38 -3.38
C VAL A 143 -6.88 -5.73 -2.68
N ARG A 144 -6.96 -6.86 -3.40
CA ARG A 144 -6.89 -8.20 -2.81
C ARG A 144 -5.48 -8.74 -2.65
N ASP A 145 -4.64 -8.54 -3.66
CA ASP A 145 -3.38 -9.24 -3.77
C ASP A 145 -2.20 -8.39 -3.25
N GLU A 146 -1.21 -9.06 -2.67
CA GLU A 146 0.06 -8.44 -2.30
C GLU A 146 0.92 -8.20 -3.55
N ILE A 147 1.04 -6.92 -3.92
CA ILE A 147 1.82 -6.45 -5.07
C ILE A 147 3.32 -6.48 -4.73
N PHE A 148 3.69 -6.05 -3.51
CA PHE A 148 5.06 -5.92 -3.02
C PHE A 148 5.89 -4.89 -3.82
N GLY A 149 5.31 -3.70 -3.98
CA GLY A 149 5.87 -2.56 -4.70
C GLY A 149 5.14 -1.27 -4.31
N PRO A 150 5.55 -0.10 -4.84
CA PRO A 150 5.10 1.20 -4.36
C PRO A 150 3.74 1.59 -4.97
N VAL A 151 2.73 0.74 -4.79
CA VAL A 151 1.38 0.89 -5.36
C VAL A 151 0.36 0.93 -4.23
N LEU A 152 -0.29 2.09 -4.08
CA LEU A 152 -1.30 2.34 -3.06
C LEU A 152 -2.70 2.26 -3.66
N ALA A 153 -3.57 1.44 -3.07
CA ALA A 153 -4.99 1.35 -3.42
C ALA A 153 -5.84 2.08 -2.37
N VAL A 154 -6.68 3.03 -2.80
CA VAL A 154 -7.36 3.96 -1.90
C VAL A 154 -8.88 3.91 -2.05
N ALA A 155 -9.58 3.69 -0.93
CA ALA A 155 -11.04 3.67 -0.87
C ALA A 155 -11.59 4.57 0.25
N LYS A 156 -12.86 4.95 0.12
CA LYS A 156 -13.62 5.70 1.13
C LYS A 156 -14.25 4.76 2.15
N PHE A 157 -14.50 5.27 3.35
CA PHE A 157 -15.47 4.71 4.29
C PHE A 157 -16.26 5.85 4.94
N THR A 158 -17.46 5.56 5.44
CA THR A 158 -18.30 6.53 6.14
C THR A 158 -18.33 6.28 7.64
N THR A 159 -18.41 5.03 8.08
CA THR A 159 -18.49 4.68 9.51
C THR A 159 -17.29 3.85 9.96
N GLU A 160 -17.07 3.82 11.27
CA GLU A 160 -16.04 2.99 11.90
C GLU A 160 -16.23 1.50 11.56
N GLU A 161 -17.46 1.00 11.65
CA GLU A 161 -17.77 -0.40 11.35
C GLU A 161 -17.46 -0.74 9.89
N GLU A 162 -17.69 0.22 8.98
CA GLU A 162 -17.31 0.06 7.58
C GLU A 162 -15.79 0.01 7.42
N ALA A 163 -15.04 0.90 8.09
CA ALA A 163 -13.58 0.91 8.05
C ALA A 163 -13.00 -0.43 8.53
N ILE A 164 -13.48 -0.94 9.66
CA ILE A 164 -13.07 -2.24 10.24
C ILE A 164 -13.40 -3.37 9.27
N ARG A 165 -14.61 -3.37 8.69
CA ARG A 165 -15.03 -4.39 7.72
C ARG A 165 -14.13 -4.39 6.48
N LEU A 166 -13.84 -3.22 5.91
CA LEU A 166 -12.98 -3.09 4.73
C LEU A 166 -11.53 -3.49 5.02
N ALA A 167 -11.01 -3.08 6.18
CA ALA A 167 -9.67 -3.44 6.64
C ALA A 167 -9.51 -4.96 6.79
N ASN A 168 -10.51 -5.63 7.38
CA ASN A 168 -10.51 -7.07 7.59
C ASN A 168 -10.95 -7.90 6.38
N ASP A 169 -11.44 -7.27 5.29
CA ASP A 169 -11.83 -7.95 4.06
C ASP A 169 -10.60 -8.37 3.22
N THR A 170 -9.83 -9.30 3.75
CA THR A 170 -8.58 -9.83 3.18
C THR A 170 -8.27 -11.21 3.76
N SER A 171 -7.51 -12.04 3.04
CA SER A 171 -6.97 -13.30 3.55
C SER A 171 -5.66 -13.14 4.34
N TYR A 172 -5.17 -11.91 4.48
CA TYR A 172 -3.92 -11.56 5.15
C TYR A 172 -4.16 -10.94 6.55
N GLY A 173 -3.10 -10.79 7.36
CA GLY A 173 -3.22 -10.21 8.71
C GLY A 173 -1.89 -9.90 9.38
N LEU A 174 -0.98 -9.20 8.67
CA LEU A 174 0.40 -9.00 9.12
C LEU A 174 0.66 -7.64 9.78
N GLY A 175 0.22 -6.54 9.17
CA GLY A 175 0.37 -5.18 9.72
C GLY A 175 -0.90 -4.35 9.51
N ALA A 176 -1.03 -3.27 10.28
CA ALA A 176 -2.10 -2.28 10.14
C ALA A 176 -1.64 -0.92 10.69
N GLY A 177 -2.19 0.16 10.14
CA GLY A 177 -2.01 1.53 10.60
C GLY A 177 -3.36 2.20 10.86
N LEU A 178 -3.45 2.94 11.96
CA LEU A 178 -4.63 3.72 12.33
C LEU A 178 -4.22 5.14 12.69
N HIS A 179 -4.86 6.12 12.07
CA HIS A 179 -4.67 7.54 12.33
C HIS A 179 -5.98 8.14 12.83
N SER A 180 -5.99 8.50 14.12
CA SER A 180 -7.10 9.16 14.81
C SER A 180 -6.55 9.85 16.06
N SER A 181 -7.13 10.99 16.44
CA SER A 181 -6.81 11.63 17.73
C SER A 181 -7.65 11.07 18.89
N ALA A 182 -8.68 10.27 18.60
CA ALA A 182 -9.52 9.66 19.62
C ALA A 182 -8.94 8.32 20.08
N CYS A 183 -8.55 8.23 21.36
CA CYS A 183 -7.93 7.03 21.93
C CYS A 183 -8.83 5.78 21.91
N ILE A 184 -10.15 5.92 21.80
CA ILE A 184 -11.08 4.79 21.87
C ILE A 184 -10.96 3.84 20.66
N PHE A 185 -10.44 4.35 19.53
CA PHE A 185 -10.29 3.60 18.28
C PHE A 185 -9.10 2.61 18.27
N ILE A 186 -8.22 2.64 19.28
CA ILE A 186 -6.94 1.89 19.28
C ILE A 186 -7.12 0.41 19.71
N MET A 187 -8.33 -0.02 20.09
CA MET A 187 -8.59 -1.35 20.66
C MET A 187 -9.09 -2.42 19.67
N VAL A 188 -9.02 -2.18 18.35
CA VAL A 188 -9.56 -3.08 17.32
C VAL A 188 -8.47 -3.75 16.49
#